data_AF-A0A494G9H9-F1
#
_entry.id   AF-A0A494G9H9-F1
#
_cell.length_a   1.000
_cell.length_b   1.000
_cell.length_c   1.000
_cell.angle_alpha   90.00
_cell.angle_beta   90.00
_cell.angle_gamma   90.00
#
_symmetry.space_group_name_H-M   'P 1'
#
loop_
_entity.id
_entity.type
_entity.pdbx_description
1 polymer ?
#
loop_
_entity_poly.entity_id
_entity_poly.type
_entity_poly.pdbx_seq_one_letter_code
_entity_poly.pdbx_strand_id
1 'polypeptide(L)'
;MNKLSGPLLDRIDIHIEVQKVEFEQLAERRKGEKSEDIRKRVLLAREIQRERYKDLKISYNAQIGPKEIEQYCNLDETSFSLIKTAMEKLNLSARAYDRILKVARTIADLEESENILSYHISEAIQYRSLDREFWNG
;
A
#
# COMPACT_ATOMS: atom_id res chain seq x y z
N MET A 1 -5.84 -18.74 -22.48
CA MET A 1 -4.81 -18.20 -21.58
C MET A 1 -5.38 -18.25 -20.18
N ASN A 2 -4.74 -18.98 -19.26
CA ASN A 2 -5.31 -19.32 -17.96
C ASN A 2 -5.53 -18.05 -17.13
N LYS A 3 -6.80 -17.76 -16.79
CA LYS A 3 -7.14 -16.70 -15.85
C LYS A 3 -6.54 -17.06 -14.47
N LEU A 4 -5.73 -16.17 -13.90
CA LEU A 4 -5.27 -16.31 -12.50
C LEU A 4 -6.50 -16.13 -11.59
N SER A 5 -6.63 -16.97 -10.56
CA SER A 5 -7.84 -16.98 -9.75
C SER A 5 -7.90 -15.77 -8.82
N GLY A 6 -9.10 -15.18 -8.64
CA GLY A 6 -9.33 -14.08 -7.69
C GLY A 6 -8.77 -14.35 -6.28
N PRO A 7 -8.98 -15.54 -5.67
CA PRO A 7 -8.41 -15.89 -4.37
C PRO A 7 -6.88 -15.91 -4.30
N LEU A 8 -6.19 -16.05 -5.44
CA LEU A 8 -4.73 -15.93 -5.50
C LEU A 8 -4.31 -14.46 -5.50
N LEU A 9 -5.00 -13.61 -6.27
CA LEU A 9 -4.71 -12.18 -6.37
C LEU A 9 -4.98 -11.44 -5.05
N ASP A 10 -5.99 -11.87 -4.30
CA ASP A 10 -6.25 -11.41 -2.92
C ASP A 10 -5.04 -11.60 -1.97
N ARG A 11 -4.08 -12.47 -2.33
CA ARG A 11 -2.87 -12.74 -1.52
C ARG A 11 -1.68 -11.86 -1.90
N ILE A 12 -1.77 -11.04 -2.94
CA ILE A 12 -0.69 -10.13 -3.34
C ILE A 12 -1.02 -8.73 -2.83
N ASP A 13 -0.03 -8.08 -2.22
CA ASP A 13 -0.23 -6.83 -1.49
C ASP A 13 -0.33 -5.60 -2.42
N ILE A 14 0.45 -5.58 -3.50
CA ILE A 14 0.58 -4.48 -4.45
C ILE A 14 0.58 -5.04 -5.88
N HIS A 15 -0.23 -4.43 -6.74
CA HIS A 15 -0.28 -4.64 -8.18
C HIS A 15 -0.29 -3.30 -8.90
N ILE A 16 0.81 -2.98 -9.60
CA ILE A 16 0.89 -1.79 -10.45
C ILE A 16 1.19 -2.17 -11.90
N GLU A 17 0.47 -1.56 -12.82
CA GLU A 17 0.85 -1.59 -14.23
C GLU A 17 1.85 -0.47 -14.48
N VAL A 18 2.98 -0.84 -15.08
CA VAL A 18 3.99 0.13 -15.49
C VAL A 18 3.96 0.25 -17.00
N GLN A 19 3.83 1.48 -17.50
CA GLN A 19 3.96 1.71 -18.93
C GLN A 19 5.38 1.40 -19.37
N LYS A 20 5.51 0.98 -20.64
CA LYS A 20 6.82 0.82 -21.25
C LYS A 20 7.52 2.17 -21.22
N VAL A 21 8.77 2.16 -20.78
CA VAL A 21 9.61 3.36 -20.80
C VAL A 21 10.02 3.62 -22.25
N GLU A 22 9.71 4.81 -22.76
CA GLU A 22 10.11 5.23 -24.11
C GLU A 22 11.63 5.23 -24.26
N PHE A 23 12.14 4.97 -25.46
CA PHE A 23 13.57 4.89 -25.71
C PHE A 23 14.31 6.17 -25.31
N GLU A 24 13.70 7.33 -25.54
CA GLU A 24 14.23 8.65 -25.19
C GLU A 24 14.38 8.81 -23.68
N GLN A 25 13.46 8.25 -22.88
CA GLN A 25 13.55 8.28 -21.41
C GLN A 25 14.61 7.29 -20.88
N LEU A 26 14.81 6.16 -21.58
CA LEU A 26 15.92 5.25 -21.29
C LEU A 26 17.28 5.85 -21.66
N ALA A 27 17.33 6.65 -22.72
CA ALA A 27 18.52 7.35 -23.19
C ALA A 27 18.81 8.64 -22.41
N GLU A 28 17.79 9.25 -21.79
CA GLU A 28 17.96 10.37 -20.87
C GLU A 28 18.76 9.94 -19.64
N ARG A 29 19.90 10.61 -19.41
CA ARG A 29 20.69 10.45 -18.18
C ARG A 29 20.12 11.27 -17.01
N ARG A 30 18.79 11.31 -16.83
CA ARG A 30 18.24 11.90 -15.61
C ARG A 30 18.65 11.03 -14.43
N LYS A 31 19.37 11.62 -13.48
CA LYS A 31 19.69 10.93 -12.23
C LYS A 31 18.39 10.84 -11.44
N GLY A 32 17.84 9.64 -11.35
CA GLY A 32 16.79 9.35 -10.37
C GLY A 32 17.29 9.57 -8.94
N GLU A 33 16.38 9.48 -7.99
CA GLU A 33 16.76 9.49 -6.58
C GLU A 33 17.78 8.39 -6.29
N LYS A 34 18.81 8.71 -5.50
CA LYS A 34 19.86 7.75 -5.20
C LYS A 34 19.35 6.69 -4.24
N SER A 35 19.84 5.46 -4.40
CA SER A 35 19.51 4.36 -3.48
C SER A 35 19.90 4.65 -2.02
N GLU A 36 20.91 5.49 -1.79
CA GLU A 36 21.28 5.93 -0.43
C GLU A 36 20.17 6.72 0.25
N ASP A 37 19.46 7.57 -0.48
CA ASP A 37 18.39 8.42 0.06
C ASP A 37 17.11 7.59 0.27
N ILE A 38 16.79 6.70 -0.68
CA ILE A 38 15.71 5.72 -0.52
C ILE A 38 15.96 4.85 0.71
N ARG A 39 17.19 4.35 0.90
CA ARG A 39 17.55 3.52 2.05
C ARG A 39 17.32 4.25 3.36
N LYS A 40 17.66 5.54 3.46
CA LYS A 40 17.43 6.34 4.68
C LYS A 40 15.94 6.37 5.04
N ARG A 41 15.06 6.68 4.08
CA ARG A 41 13.60 6.69 4.30
C ARG A 41 13.08 5.32 4.75
N VAL A 42 13.52 4.24 4.09
CA VAL A 42 13.11 2.88 4.47
C VAL A 42 13.56 2.50 5.88
N LEU A 43 14.77 2.87 6.27
CA LEU A 43 15.28 2.60 7.63
C LEU A 43 14.49 3.38 8.68
N LEU A 44 14.12 4.63 8.39
CA LEU A 44 13.32 5.45 9.29
C LEU A 44 11.92 4.89 9.48
N ALA A 45 11.24 4.49 8.40
CA ALA A 45 9.95 3.81 8.50
C ALA A 45 10.03 2.52 9.33
N ARG A 46 11.13 1.75 9.20
CA ARG A 46 11.36 0.55 10.01
C ARG A 46 11.61 0.85 11.48
N GLU A 47 12.27 1.95 11.79
CA GLU A 47 12.45 2.44 13.15
C GLU A 47 11.10 2.74 13.80
N ILE A 48 10.25 3.50 13.09
CA ILE A 48 8.88 3.81 13.53
C ILE A 48 8.09 2.53 13.80
N GLN A 49 8.16 1.54 12.90
CA GLN A 49 7.48 0.25 13.09
C GLN A 49 8.05 -0.53 14.28
N ARG A 50 9.36 -0.54 14.48
CA ARG A 50 10.00 -1.22 15.61
C ARG A 50 9.52 -0.63 16.93
N GLU A 51 9.49 0.69 17.05
CA GLU A 51 9.04 1.35 18.27
C GLU A 51 7.54 1.13 18.50
N ARG A 52 6.72 1.24 17.44
CA ARG A 52 5.27 0.97 17.51
C ARG A 52 4.95 -0.44 17.98
N TYR A 53 5.75 -1.43 17.56
CA TYR A 53 5.50 -2.84 17.81
C TYR A 53 6.43 -3.47 18.85
N LYS A 54 7.17 -2.67 19.63
CA LYS A 54 8.21 -3.15 20.55
C LYS A 54 7.75 -4.21 21.56
N ASP A 55 6.48 -4.14 21.97
CA ASP A 55 5.87 -5.05 22.95
C ASP A 55 5.14 -6.24 22.28
N LEU A 56 5.23 -6.34 20.96
CA LEU A 56 4.57 -7.36 20.13
C LEU A 56 5.62 -8.20 19.39
N LYS A 57 5.25 -9.42 19.01
CA LYS A 57 6.06 -10.28 18.12
C LYS A 57 5.85 -9.90 16.65
N ILE A 58 5.90 -8.61 16.34
CA ILE A 58 5.64 -8.03 15.02
C ILE A 58 6.81 -7.14 14.66
N SER A 59 7.37 -7.35 13.47
CA SER A 59 8.50 -6.55 12.97
C SER A 59 8.07 -5.54 11.89
N TYR A 60 6.95 -5.81 11.19
CA TYR A 60 6.53 -5.00 10.05
C TYR A 60 5.00 -4.88 9.96
N ASN A 61 4.52 -3.78 9.35
CA ASN A 61 3.10 -3.54 9.09
C ASN A 61 2.41 -4.70 8.34
N ALA A 62 3.11 -5.44 7.49
CA ALA A 62 2.52 -6.58 6.77
C ALA A 62 2.03 -7.70 7.71
N GLN A 63 2.68 -7.85 8.87
CA GLN A 63 2.45 -8.93 9.84
C GLN A 63 1.31 -8.64 10.83
N ILE A 64 0.82 -7.41 10.91
CA ILE A 64 -0.24 -7.03 11.85
C ILE A 64 -1.54 -7.81 11.57
N GLY A 65 -2.24 -8.24 12.61
CA GLY A 65 -3.53 -8.91 12.50
C GLY A 65 -4.71 -7.94 12.62
N PRO A 66 -5.96 -8.43 12.57
CA PRO A 66 -7.16 -7.58 12.66
C PRO A 66 -7.18 -6.69 13.92
N LYS A 67 -6.78 -7.23 15.06
CA LYS A 67 -6.69 -6.48 16.33
C LYS A 67 -5.71 -5.31 16.22
N GLU A 68 -4.55 -5.54 15.63
CA GLU A 68 -3.53 -4.51 15.46
C GLU A 68 -3.92 -3.51 14.36
N ILE A 69 -4.67 -3.92 13.34
CA ILE A 69 -5.25 -2.99 12.35
C ILE A 69 -6.18 -1.99 13.04
N GLU A 70 -7.11 -2.47 13.88
CA GLU A 70 -8.00 -1.59 14.65
C GLU A 70 -7.22 -0.63 15.55
N GLN A 71 -6.08 -1.06 16.09
CA GLN A 71 -5.28 -0.23 16.99
C GLN A 71 -4.40 0.80 16.27
N TYR A 72 -3.76 0.43 15.15
CA TYR A 72 -2.68 1.20 14.53
C TYR A 72 -3.05 1.82 13.17
N CYS A 73 -4.22 1.49 12.62
CA CYS A 73 -4.72 1.99 11.34
C CYS A 73 -6.02 2.78 11.49
N ASN A 74 -6.16 3.55 12.57
CA ASN A 74 -7.29 4.46 12.76
C ASN A 74 -7.39 5.47 11.61
N LEU A 75 -8.61 5.66 11.12
CA LEU A 75 -8.92 6.55 10.01
C LEU A 75 -9.78 7.72 10.51
N ASP A 76 -9.52 8.90 9.98
CA ASP A 76 -10.47 10.01 10.08
C ASP A 76 -11.69 9.77 9.17
N GLU A 77 -12.72 10.60 9.33
CA GLU A 77 -13.96 10.48 8.55
C GLU A 77 -13.70 10.55 7.03
N THR A 78 -12.75 11.37 6.61
CA THR A 78 -12.40 11.55 5.19
C THR A 78 -11.79 10.28 4.61
N SER A 79 -10.81 9.70 5.30
CA SER A 79 -10.11 8.48 4.91
C SER A 79 -11.04 7.27 4.95
N PHE A 80 -11.94 7.20 5.94
CA PHE A 80 -12.96 6.16 6.03
C PHE A 80 -13.96 6.23 4.87
N SER A 81 -14.43 7.43 4.53
CA SER A 81 -15.34 7.63 3.40
C SER A 81 -14.70 7.26 2.05
N LEU A 82 -13.41 7.58 1.90
CA LEU A 82 -12.63 7.23 0.71
C LEU A 82 -12.49 5.71 0.54
N ILE A 83 -12.06 4.99 1.58
CA ILE A 83 -11.89 3.54 1.49
C ILE A 83 -13.24 2.84 1.30
N LYS A 84 -14.31 3.31 1.96
CA LYS A 84 -15.67 2.78 1.76
C LYS A 84 -16.10 2.93 0.29
N THR A 85 -15.93 4.12 -0.27
CA THR A 85 -16.25 4.38 -1.68
C THR A 85 -15.46 3.49 -2.62
N ALA A 86 -14.17 3.28 -2.34
CA ALA A 86 -13.33 2.40 -3.14
C ALA A 86 -13.77 0.94 -3.05
N MET A 87 -14.09 0.45 -1.84
CA MET A 87 -14.60 -0.90 -1.61
C MET A 87 -15.87 -1.19 -2.42
N GLU A 88 -16.83 -0.26 -2.41
CA GLU A 88 -18.10 -0.38 -3.15
C GLU A 88 -17.88 -0.28 -4.67
N LYS A 89 -17.10 0.71 -5.13
CA LYS A 89 -16.91 0.95 -6.58
C LYS A 89 -16.02 -0.08 -7.27
N LEU A 90 -15.05 -0.63 -6.54
CA LEU A 90 -14.08 -1.59 -7.06
C LEU A 90 -14.41 -3.03 -6.68
N ASN A 91 -15.52 -3.26 -5.96
CA ASN A 91 -15.99 -4.58 -5.51
C ASN A 91 -14.90 -5.39 -4.78
N LEU A 92 -14.17 -4.71 -3.90
CA LEU A 92 -13.03 -5.27 -3.18
C LEU A 92 -13.47 -6.17 -2.03
N SER A 93 -12.67 -7.20 -1.75
CA SER A 93 -12.91 -8.12 -0.64
C SER A 93 -12.54 -7.50 0.71
N ALA A 94 -13.08 -8.02 1.82
CA ALA A 94 -12.64 -7.62 3.16
C ALA A 94 -11.13 -7.82 3.39
N ARG A 95 -10.51 -8.78 2.68
CA ARG A 95 -9.06 -8.95 2.70
C ARG A 95 -8.36 -7.78 2.01
N ALA A 96 -8.87 -7.32 0.87
CA ALA A 96 -8.34 -6.15 0.19
C ALA A 96 -8.44 -4.89 1.07
N TYR A 97 -9.52 -4.72 1.84
CA TYR A 97 -9.63 -3.67 2.86
C TYR A 97 -8.46 -3.70 3.85
N ASP A 98 -8.23 -4.85 4.51
CA ASP A 98 -7.13 -5.00 5.47
C ASP A 98 -5.77 -4.72 4.83
N ARG A 99 -5.57 -5.15 3.57
CA ARG A 99 -4.32 -4.90 2.84
C ARG A 99 -4.13 -3.42 2.52
N ILE A 100 -5.18 -2.72 2.09
CA ILE A 100 -5.13 -1.28 1.84
C ILE A 100 -4.68 -0.56 3.11
N LEU A 101 -5.24 -0.93 4.28
CA LEU A 101 -4.84 -0.32 5.55
C LEU A 101 -3.37 -0.58 5.89
N LYS A 102 -2.87 -1.81 5.70
CA LYS A 102 -1.46 -2.14 5.94
C LYS A 102 -0.51 -1.39 5.00
N VAL A 103 -0.88 -1.25 3.74
CA VAL A 103 -0.10 -0.50 2.74
C VAL A 103 -0.13 0.99 3.07
N ALA A 104 -1.30 1.57 3.32
CA ALA A 104 -1.46 2.96 3.72
C ALA A 104 -0.68 3.29 5.00
N ARG A 105 -0.66 2.37 5.98
CA ARG A 105 0.16 2.52 7.18
C ARG A 105 1.65 2.60 6.86
N THR A 106 2.11 1.80 5.90
CA THR A 106 3.52 1.80 5.46
C THR A 106 3.89 3.06 4.70
N ILE A 107 2.99 3.57 3.85
CA ILE A 107 3.19 4.85 3.15
C ILE A 107 3.33 5.97 4.19
N ALA A 108 2.43 6.00 5.15
CA ALA A 108 2.48 6.99 6.23
C ALA A 108 3.76 6.90 7.07
N ASP A 109 4.30 5.69 7.31
CA ASP A 109 5.58 5.53 8.01
C ASP A 109 6.77 6.03 7.17
N LEU A 110 6.71 5.87 5.84
CA LEU A 110 7.73 6.41 4.91
C LEU A 110 7.73 7.94 4.87
N GLU A 111 6.60 8.56 5.20
CA GLU A 111 6.44 10.01 5.34
C GLU A 111 6.55 10.52 6.79
N GLU A 112 6.89 9.63 7.74
CA GLU A 112 6.99 9.97 9.17
C GLU A 112 5.67 10.50 9.75
N SER A 113 4.54 10.18 9.13
CA SER A 113 3.21 10.59 9.59
C SER A 113 2.68 9.62 10.65
N GLU A 114 2.36 10.15 11.83
CA GLU A 114 1.74 9.38 12.92
C GLU A 114 0.38 8.81 12.48
N ASN A 115 -0.44 9.62 11.81
CA ASN A 115 -1.78 9.25 11.38
C ASN A 115 -1.81 8.78 9.93
N ILE A 116 -2.73 7.87 9.61
CA ILE A 116 -3.06 7.56 8.22
C ILE A 116 -3.97 8.67 7.71
N LEU A 117 -3.53 9.39 6.68
CA LEU A 117 -4.26 10.46 6.04
C LEU A 117 -4.89 9.96 4.74
N SER A 118 -5.87 10.71 4.23
CA SER A 118 -6.66 10.31 3.07
C SER A 118 -5.82 10.06 1.82
N TYR A 119 -4.72 10.79 1.64
CA TYR A 119 -3.83 10.61 0.51
C TYR A 119 -2.99 9.31 0.62
N HIS A 120 -2.60 8.87 1.82
CA HIS A 120 -1.99 7.55 2.03
C HIS A 120 -2.93 6.43 1.60
N ILE A 121 -4.23 6.57 1.93
CA ILE A 121 -5.28 5.63 1.51
C ILE A 121 -5.47 5.67 -0.01
N SER A 122 -5.52 6.86 -0.59
CA SER A 122 -5.64 7.03 -2.04
C SER A 122 -4.51 6.33 -2.80
N GLU A 123 -3.27 6.54 -2.36
CA GLU A 123 -2.09 5.90 -2.95
C GLU A 123 -2.13 4.37 -2.77
N ALA A 124 -2.47 3.88 -1.57
CA ALA A 124 -2.63 2.44 -1.32
C ALA A 124 -3.70 1.78 -2.20
N ILE A 125 -4.81 2.47 -2.47
CA ILE A 125 -5.85 2.02 -3.42
C ILE A 125 -5.29 1.97 -4.85
N GLN A 126 -4.54 3.00 -5.26
CA GLN A 126 -3.95 3.06 -6.61
C GLN A 126 -2.97 1.91 -6.86
N TYR A 127 -2.24 1.48 -5.83
CA TYR A 127 -1.39 0.29 -5.86
C TYR A 127 -2.16 -1.04 -5.99
N ARG A 128 -3.49 -1.02 -6.07
CA ARG A 128 -4.35 -2.19 -6.29
C ARG A 128 -5.26 -2.09 -7.51
N SER A 129 -5.27 -0.97 -8.24
CA SER A 129 -6.23 -0.69 -9.32
C SER A 129 -6.24 -1.69 -10.49
N LEU A 130 -5.28 -2.62 -10.54
CA LEU A 130 -5.24 -3.72 -11.51
C LEU A 130 -6.34 -4.78 -11.35
N ASP A 131 -7.14 -4.76 -10.28
CA ASP A 131 -8.27 -5.69 -10.13
C ASP A 131 -9.32 -5.57 -11.26
N ARG A 132 -9.32 -4.46 -12.03
CA ARG A 132 -10.39 -4.14 -13.00
C ARG A 132 -10.12 -4.54 -14.46
N GLU A 133 -8.94 -4.28 -15.01
CA GLU A 133 -8.74 -4.36 -16.47
C GLU A 133 -8.37 -5.75 -16.98
N PHE A 134 -7.78 -6.61 -16.14
CA PHE A 134 -7.38 -7.95 -16.59
C PHE A 134 -8.53 -8.95 -16.72
N TRP A 135 -9.72 -8.69 -16.17
CA TRP A 135 -10.70 -9.76 -15.92
C TRP A 135 -12.14 -9.51 -16.34
N ASN A 136 -12.55 -8.24 -16.53
CA ASN A 136 -13.85 -7.91 -17.11
C ASN A 136 -13.87 -7.99 -18.66
N GLY A 137 -12.80 -8.54 -19.25
CA GLY A 137 -12.71 -9.03 -20.63
C GLY A 137 -12.86 -10.55 -20.74
#